data_AF-A0A378MFL1-F1
#
_entry.id   AF-A0A378MFL1-F1
#
_cell.length_a   1.000
_cell.length_b   1.000
_cell.length_c   1.000
_cell.angle_alpha   90.00
_cell.angle_beta   90.00
_cell.angle_gamma   90.00
#
_symmetry.space_group_name_H-M   'P 1'
#
loop_
_entity.id
_entity.type
_entity.pdbx_description
1 polymer ?
#
loop_
_entity_poly.entity_id
_entity_poly.type
_entity_poly.pdbx_seq_one_letter_code
_entity_poly.pdbx_strand_id
1 'polypeptide(L)'
;MYGLTAYIFMQLNTSTPKGFISFIPEILTLLVLGTIGMYIFSLIISKLLKFSKYMGFATALTALLGFPADYILTTDVIKELARDEEEKEYMTKQMLPPMLVGGFATVSIASIIIASVFIKFL
;
A
#
# COMPACT_ATOMS: atom_id res chain seq x y z
N MET A 1 11.98 9.14 -24.65
CA MET A 1 12.64 9.05 -23.33
C MET A 1 13.30 10.36 -22.93
N TYR A 2 14.16 10.96 -23.77
CA TYR A 2 14.85 12.23 -23.49
C TYR A 2 13.93 13.44 -23.17
N GLY A 3 12.76 13.56 -23.82
CA GLY A 3 11.81 14.65 -23.53
C GLY A 3 11.14 14.53 -22.16
N LEU A 4 10.87 13.31 -21.69
CA LEU A 4 10.26 13.04 -20.40
C LEU A 4 11.25 13.30 -19.25
N THR A 5 12.51 12.85 -19.41
CA THR A 5 13.58 13.19 -18.48
C THR A 5 13.86 14.69 -18.45
N ALA A 6 13.89 15.37 -19.60
CA ALA A 6 14.05 16.83 -19.65
C ALA A 6 12.92 17.58 -18.93
N TYR A 7 11.67 17.15 -19.10
CA TYR A 7 10.52 17.71 -18.38
C TYR A 7 10.63 17.51 -16.86
N ILE A 8 10.98 16.31 -16.41
CA ILE A 8 11.19 16.02 -14.99
C ILE A 8 12.31 16.90 -14.40
N PHE A 9 13.45 17.02 -15.08
CA PHE A 9 14.55 17.88 -14.61
C PHE A 9 14.20 19.36 -14.59
N MET A 10 13.38 19.84 -15.53
CA MET A 10 12.88 21.22 -15.54
C MET A 10 11.96 21.50 -14.34
N GLN A 11 11.08 20.56 -14.00
CA GLN A 11 10.23 20.64 -12.80
C GLN A 11 11.06 20.57 -11.51
N LEU A 12 12.12 19.75 -11.48
CA LEU A 12 13.02 19.67 -10.33
C LEU A 12 13.84 20.96 -10.14
N ASN A 13 14.29 21.61 -11.22
CA ASN A 13 15.04 22.87 -11.14
C ASN A 13 14.20 24.02 -10.55
N THR A 14 12.90 24.03 -10.83
CA THR A 14 11.96 25.01 -10.24
C THR A 14 11.49 24.66 -8.83
N SER A 15 11.78 23.43 -8.36
CA SER A 15 11.38 22.95 -7.04
C SER A 15 12.38 23.38 -5.97
N THR A 16 12.08 24.46 -5.25
CA THR A 16 12.88 24.86 -4.08
C THR A 16 12.57 23.97 -2.86
N PRO A 17 13.53 23.75 -1.93
CA PRO A 17 13.27 23.04 -0.69
C PRO A 17 12.10 23.63 0.12
N LYS A 18 11.88 24.96 0.04
CA LYS A 18 10.72 25.63 0.64
C LYS A 18 9.40 25.22 -0.01
N GLY A 19 9.35 25.09 -1.33
CA GLY A 19 8.18 24.58 -2.04
C GLY A 19 7.86 23.11 -1.72
N PHE A 20 8.89 22.30 -1.45
CA PHE A 20 8.67 20.93 -1.00
C PHE A 20 8.03 20.86 0.39
N ILE A 21 8.53 21.67 1.34
CA ILE A 21 8.00 21.72 2.71
C ILE A 21 6.54 22.19 2.72
N SER A 22 6.14 23.06 1.80
CA SER A 22 4.75 23.50 1.71
C SER A 22 3.75 22.40 1.34
N PHE A 23 4.18 21.27 0.77
CA PHE A 23 3.30 20.14 0.46
C PHE A 23 3.14 19.13 1.62
N ILE A 24 3.97 19.23 2.66
CA ILE A 24 3.93 18.31 3.79
C ILE A 24 2.53 18.28 4.44
N PRO A 25 1.85 19.41 4.70
CA PRO A 25 0.50 19.40 5.28
C PRO A 25 -0.50 18.64 4.41
N GLU A 26 -0.47 18.83 3.09
CA GLU A 26 -1.36 18.15 2.14
C GLU A 26 -1.08 16.65 2.10
N ILE A 27 0.20 16.25 2.05
CA ILE A 27 0.59 14.83 2.07
C ILE A 27 0.11 14.15 3.35
N LEU A 28 0.33 14.79 4.51
CA LEU A 28 -0.14 14.26 5.79
C LEU A 28 -1.67 14.15 5.83
N THR A 29 -2.37 15.16 5.33
CA THR A 29 -3.84 15.15 5.25
C THR A 29 -4.34 14.00 4.39
N LEU A 30 -3.73 13.79 3.22
CA LEU A 30 -4.07 12.68 2.32
C LEU A 30 -3.76 11.31 2.93
N LEU A 31 -2.63 11.18 3.64
CA LEU A 31 -2.28 9.94 4.34
C LEU A 31 -3.28 9.59 5.43
N VAL A 32 -3.69 10.57 6.24
CA VAL A 32 -4.68 10.38 7.30
C VAL A 32 -6.04 10.00 6.70
N LEU A 33 -6.52 10.78 5.73
CA LEU A 33 -7.80 10.49 5.06
C LEU A 33 -7.79 9.15 4.34
N GLY A 34 -6.71 8.83 3.64
CA GLY A 34 -6.51 7.56 2.95
C GLY A 34 -6.57 6.39 3.93
N THR A 35 -5.83 6.48 5.04
CA THR A 35 -5.78 5.43 6.06
C THR A 35 -7.13 5.25 6.76
N ILE A 36 -7.87 6.33 7.02
CA ILE A 36 -9.24 6.26 7.57
C ILE A 36 -10.17 5.55 6.59
N GLY A 37 -10.11 5.90 5.30
CA GLY A 37 -10.88 5.22 4.26
C GLY A 37 -10.55 3.72 4.21
N MET A 38 -9.26 3.39 4.20
CA MET A 38 -8.78 2.00 4.22
C MET A 38 -9.28 1.25 5.45
N TYR A 39 -9.26 1.86 6.63
CA TYR A 39 -9.81 1.28 7.84
C TYR A 39 -11.30 0.96 7.71
N ILE A 40 -12.12 1.93 7.28
CA ILE A 40 -13.56 1.73 7.13
C ILE A 40 -13.88 0.62 6.12
N PHE A 41 -13.26 0.65 4.93
CA PHE A 41 -13.51 -0.35 3.89
C PHE A 41 -12.97 -1.73 4.27
N SER A 42 -11.80 -1.79 4.90
CA SER A 42 -11.25 -3.07 5.37
C SER A 42 -12.18 -3.76 6.36
N LEU A 43 -12.86 -3.04 7.26
CA LEU A 43 -13.83 -3.65 8.19
C LEU A 43 -15.02 -4.32 7.47
N ILE A 44 -15.45 -3.75 6.36
CA ILE A 44 -16.55 -4.29 5.54
C ILE A 44 -16.06 -5.52 4.78
N ILE A 45 -14.94 -5.40 4.07
CA ILE A 45 -14.40 -6.46 3.20
C ILE A 45 -13.84 -7.62 4.01
N SER A 46 -13.27 -7.39 5.20
CA SER A 46 -12.76 -8.46 6.08
C SER A 46 -13.84 -9.48 6.40
N LYS A 47 -15.10 -9.04 6.58
CA LYS A 47 -16.22 -9.94 6.82
C LYS A 47 -16.54 -10.82 5.62
N LEU A 48 -16.43 -10.28 4.40
CA LEU A 48 -16.67 -11.02 3.17
C LEU A 48 -15.58 -12.07 2.93
N LEU A 49 -14.32 -11.70 3.20
CA LEU A 49 -13.16 -12.58 3.04
C LEU A 49 -12.94 -13.54 4.22
N LYS A 50 -13.82 -13.52 5.23
CA LYS A 50 -13.69 -14.29 6.49
C LYS A 50 -12.36 -14.03 7.22
N PHE A 51 -11.78 -12.86 7.04
CA PHE A 51 -10.58 -12.42 7.75
C PHE A 51 -10.96 -11.78 9.09
N SER A 52 -10.04 -11.86 10.05
CA SER A 52 -10.15 -11.04 11.26
C SER A 52 -10.07 -9.55 10.88
N LYS A 53 -10.68 -8.68 11.69
CA LYS A 53 -10.63 -7.22 11.46
C LYS A 53 -9.20 -6.70 11.37
N TYR A 54 -8.31 -7.23 12.22
CA TYR A 54 -6.90 -6.88 12.24
C TYR A 54 -6.19 -7.34 10.96
N MET A 55 -6.49 -8.56 10.51
CA MET A 55 -5.86 -9.11 9.31
C MET A 55 -6.27 -8.34 8.06
N GLY A 56 -7.57 -8.06 7.88
CA GLY A 56 -8.00 -7.31 6.70
C GLY A 56 -7.57 -5.85 6.73
N PHE A 57 -7.44 -5.22 7.92
CA PHE A 57 -6.84 -3.89 8.00
C PHE A 57 -5.35 -3.90 7.67
N ALA A 58 -4.60 -4.88 8.20
CA ALA A 58 -3.18 -5.03 7.90
C ALA A 58 -2.96 -5.33 6.41
N THR A 59 -3.80 -6.17 5.78
CA THR A 59 -3.81 -6.36 4.33
C THR A 59 -4.14 -5.07 3.57
N ALA A 60 -5.07 -4.24 4.04
CA ALA A 60 -5.34 -2.96 3.38
C ALA A 60 -4.11 -2.04 3.42
N LEU A 61 -3.41 -1.95 4.56
CA LEU A 61 -2.22 -1.11 4.74
C LEU A 61 -1.07 -1.44 3.79
N THR A 62 -1.02 -2.65 3.21
CA THR A 62 -0.03 -3.04 2.18
C THR A 62 -0.04 -2.13 0.96
N ALA A 63 -1.15 -1.41 0.69
CA ALA A 63 -1.21 -0.41 -0.37
C ALA A 63 -0.25 0.78 -0.19
N LEU A 64 0.31 0.96 1.02
CA LEU A 64 1.23 2.07 1.34
C LEU A 64 2.69 1.76 1.05
N LEU A 65 3.11 0.49 1.15
CA LEU A 65 4.52 0.08 1.07
C LEU A 65 4.77 -0.86 -0.11
N GLY A 66 3.94 -1.89 -0.25
CA GLY A 66 4.08 -2.90 -1.29
C GLY A 66 5.28 -3.83 -1.06
N PHE A 67 5.54 -4.66 -2.06
CA PHE A 67 6.70 -5.56 -2.08
C PHE A 67 7.98 -4.78 -2.44
N PRO A 68 9.14 -5.05 -1.79
CA PRO A 68 9.43 -6.13 -0.83
C PRO A 68 9.22 -5.78 0.65
N ALA A 69 8.84 -4.55 0.98
CA ALA A 69 8.71 -4.10 2.37
C ALA A 69 7.66 -4.91 3.15
N ASP A 70 6.49 -5.17 2.55
CA ASP A 70 5.43 -5.97 3.19
C ASP A 70 5.89 -7.40 3.52
N TYR A 71 6.71 -7.99 2.63
CA TYR A 71 7.27 -9.32 2.84
C TYR A 71 8.19 -9.33 4.07
N ILE A 72 9.16 -8.41 4.10
CA ILE A 72 10.16 -8.31 5.17
C ILE A 72 9.47 -8.09 6.53
N LEU A 73 8.57 -7.10 6.60
CA LEU A 73 7.83 -6.79 7.82
C LEU A 73 7.00 -7.99 8.31
N THR A 74 6.31 -8.68 7.40
CA THR A 74 5.51 -9.85 7.76
C THR A 74 6.39 -10.98 8.27
N THR A 75 7.52 -11.27 7.61
CA THR A 75 8.44 -12.31 8.05
C THR A 75 9.11 -11.99 9.38
N ASP A 76 9.46 -10.72 9.63
CA ASP A 76 10.05 -10.29 10.89
C ASP A 76 9.07 -10.44 12.05
N VAL A 77 7.81 -10.03 11.85
CA VAL A 77 6.74 -10.20 12.85
C VAL A 77 6.48 -11.68 13.13
N ILE A 78 6.42 -12.53 12.10
CA ILE A 78 6.26 -13.98 12.30
C ILE A 78 7.44 -14.56 13.09
N LYS A 79 8.66 -14.17 12.74
CA LYS A 79 9.88 -14.66 13.40
C LYS A 79 9.95 -14.24 14.87
N GLU A 80 9.47 -13.05 15.20
CA GLU A 80 9.47 -12.52 16.57
C GLU A 80 8.37 -13.15 17.45
N LEU A 81 7.21 -13.47 16.85
CA LEU A 81 6.04 -13.94 17.61
C LEU A 81 5.90 -15.46 17.65
N ALA A 82 6.47 -16.20 16.70
CA ALA A 82 6.39 -17.66 16.68
C ALA A 82 7.26 -18.29 17.78
N ARG A 83 6.71 -19.27 18.49
CA ARG A 83 7.38 -19.95 19.60
C ARG A 83 8.22 -21.14 19.13
N ASP A 84 7.84 -21.76 18.02
CA ASP A 84 8.50 -22.91 17.41
C ASP A 84 8.36 -22.90 15.88
N GLU A 85 8.99 -23.86 15.23
CA GLU A 85 9.02 -23.93 13.76
C GLU A 85 7.65 -24.31 13.17
N GLU A 86 6.81 -25.04 13.91
CA GLU A 86 5.46 -25.40 13.46
C GLU A 86 4.53 -24.17 13.47
N GLU A 87 4.56 -23.38 14.55
CA GLU A 87 3.82 -22.13 14.66
C GLU A 87 4.30 -21.11 13.61
N LYS A 88 5.61 -21.02 13.38
CA LYS A 88 6.20 -20.17 12.34
C LYS A 88 5.69 -20.56 10.95
N GLU A 89 5.67 -21.85 10.62
CA GLU A 89 5.16 -22.32 9.32
C GLU A 89 3.66 -22.04 9.18
N TYR A 90 2.88 -22.26 10.24
CA TYR A 90 1.46 -21.94 10.27
C TYR A 90 1.19 -20.45 10.03
N MET A 91 1.86 -19.57 10.79
CA MET A 91 1.72 -18.12 10.64
C MET A 91 2.16 -17.65 9.25
N THR A 92 3.25 -18.21 8.73
CA THR A 92 3.74 -17.93 7.37
C THR A 92 2.68 -18.25 6.33
N LYS A 93 2.06 -19.45 6.40
CA LYS A 93 1.01 -19.88 5.48
C LYS A 93 -0.25 -19.00 5.55
N GLN A 94 -0.59 -18.49 6.74
CA GLN A 94 -1.79 -17.68 6.94
C GLN A 94 -1.59 -16.20 6.60
N MET A 95 -0.41 -15.64 6.91
CA MET A 95 -0.18 -14.20 6.84
C MET A 95 0.46 -13.75 5.53
N LEU A 96 1.44 -14.50 4.98
CA LEU A 96 2.14 -14.04 3.77
C LEU A 96 1.23 -13.94 2.53
N PRO A 97 0.40 -14.94 2.20
CA PRO A 97 -0.41 -14.86 0.97
C PRO A 97 -1.30 -13.61 0.90
N PRO A 98 -2.13 -13.28 1.90
CA PRO A 98 -2.95 -12.08 1.85
C PRO A 98 -2.13 -10.78 1.86
N MET A 99 -0.98 -10.72 2.53
CA MET A 99 -0.12 -9.53 2.52
C MET A 99 0.44 -9.24 1.12
N LEU A 100 0.93 -10.28 0.44
CA LEU A 100 1.50 -10.13 -0.91
C LEU A 100 0.43 -9.86 -1.96
N VAL A 101 -0.70 -10.56 -1.88
CA VAL A 101 -1.83 -10.35 -2.80
C VAL A 101 -2.39 -8.95 -2.65
N GLY A 102 -2.54 -8.44 -1.42
CA GLY A 102 -2.96 -7.07 -1.16
C GLY A 102 -2.04 -6.05 -1.84
N GLY A 103 -0.74 -6.14 -1.58
CA GLY A 103 0.26 -5.24 -2.15
C GLY A 103 0.24 -5.26 -3.69
N PHE A 104 0.29 -6.43 -4.32
CA PHE A 104 0.34 -6.52 -5.79
C PHE A 104 -0.98 -6.16 -6.49
N ALA A 105 -2.12 -6.47 -5.87
CA ALA A 105 -3.42 -6.13 -6.43
C ALA A 105 -3.61 -4.61 -6.51
N THR A 106 -3.14 -3.85 -5.52
CA THR A 106 -3.32 -2.39 -5.48
C THR A 106 -2.63 -1.70 -6.64
N VAL A 107 -1.37 -2.03 -6.93
CA VAL A 107 -0.59 -1.39 -8.00
C VAL A 107 -1.12 -1.73 -9.39
N SER A 108 -1.64 -2.95 -9.57
CA SER A 108 -2.07 -3.44 -10.88
C SER A 108 -3.52 -3.09 -11.18
N ILE A 109 -4.45 -3.47 -10.30
CA ILE A 109 -5.89 -3.40 -10.58
C ILE A 109 -6.41 -1.97 -10.41
N ALA A 110 -5.99 -1.25 -9.37
CA ALA A 110 -6.47 0.11 -9.15
C ALA A 110 -6.04 1.04 -10.29
N SER A 111 -4.80 0.90 -10.76
CA SER A 111 -4.28 1.64 -11.91
C SER A 111 -5.10 1.40 -13.18
N ILE A 112 -5.45 0.13 -13.46
CA ILE A 112 -6.30 -0.24 -14.60
C ILE A 112 -7.69 0.40 -14.48
N ILE A 113 -8.31 0.34 -13.30
CA ILE A 113 -9.65 0.92 -13.08
C ILE A 113 -9.62 2.43 -13.30
N ILE A 114 -8.65 3.13 -12.72
CA ILE A 114 -8.50 4.57 -12.88
C ILE A 114 -8.29 4.91 -14.36
N ALA A 115 -7.32 4.28 -15.03
CA ALA A 115 -7.07 4.52 -16.45
C ALA A 115 -8.33 4.26 -17.31
N SER A 116 -9.08 3.19 -17.01
CA SER A 116 -10.32 2.84 -17.71
C SER A 116 -11.42 3.88 -17.55
N VAL A 117 -11.48 4.55 -16.40
CA VAL A 117 -12.42 5.66 -16.17
C VAL A 117 -12.00 6.90 -16.96
N PHE A 118 -10.71 7.25 -16.93
CA PHE A 118 -10.19 8.44 -17.62
C PHE A 118 -10.25 8.34 -19.14
N ILE A 119 -10.08 7.14 -19.73
CA ILE A 119 -10.23 6.92 -21.17
C ILE A 119 -11.61 7.34 -21.68
N LYS A 120 -12.66 7.26 -20.86
CA LYS A 120 -14.02 7.68 -21.27
C LYS A 120 -14.20 9.19 -21.34
N PHE A 121 -13.28 9.96 -20.76
CA PHE A 121 -13.28 11.43 -20.78
C PHE A 121 -12.36 12.00 -21.88
N LEU A 122 -11.67 11.14 -22.64
CA LEU A 122 -10.83 11.48 -23.79
C LEU A 122 -11.60 11.27 -25.10
#